data_AF-A0A9E5YFI9-F1
#
_entry.id   AF-A0A9E5YFI9-F1
#
_cell.length_a   1.000
_cell.length_b   1.000
_cell.length_c   1.000
_cell.angle_alpha   90.00
_cell.angle_beta   90.00
_cell.angle_gamma   90.00
#
_symmetry.space_group_name_H-M   'P 1'
#
loop_
_entity.id
_entity.type
_entity.pdbx_description
1 polymer ?
#
loop_
_entity_poly.entity_id
_entity_poly.type
_entity_poly.pdbx_seq_one_letter_code
_entity_poly.pdbx_strand_id
1 'polypeptide(L)'
;MLSWMHWTLPSAIGFGALGTLILGLAIWDVYSPGFARKGFLPIKTTRGDRAFISIICMIGIFFLWLRFVSEISLYIACLISAFLIFVIMRWG
;
A
#
# COMPACT_ATOMS: atom_id res chain seq x y z
N MET A 1 -4.66 -25.08 16.20
CA MET A 1 -5.32 -23.86 15.66
C MET A 1 -4.21 -22.87 15.32
N LEU A 2 -4.29 -22.12 14.20
CA LEU A 2 -3.17 -21.38 13.57
C LEU A 2 -2.19 -20.71 14.57
N SER A 3 -1.06 -21.37 14.91
CA SER A 3 -0.06 -20.83 15.85
C SER A 3 1.06 -20.03 15.18
N TRP A 4 1.13 -20.06 13.84
CA TRP A 4 2.20 -19.45 13.05
C TRP A 4 2.14 -17.91 13.03
N MET A 5 0.99 -17.34 13.38
CA MET A 5 0.79 -15.89 13.45
C MET A 5 0.01 -15.54 14.70
N HIS A 6 0.33 -14.38 15.28
CA HIS A 6 -0.43 -13.83 16.39
C HIS A 6 -1.74 -13.22 15.86
N TRP A 7 -2.74 -14.07 15.66
CA TRP A 7 -4.04 -13.70 15.14
C TRP A 7 -4.81 -12.84 16.13
N THR A 8 -4.82 -11.55 15.86
CA THR A 8 -5.64 -10.55 16.53
C THR A 8 -6.61 -9.96 15.53
N LEU A 9 -7.68 -9.31 16.01
CA LEU A 9 -8.63 -8.62 15.12
C LEU A 9 -7.91 -7.62 14.18
N PRO A 10 -6.98 -6.77 14.65
CA PRO A 10 -6.25 -5.86 13.77
C PRO A 10 -5.39 -6.56 12.71
N SER A 11 -4.67 -7.61 13.09
CA SER A 11 -3.84 -8.35 12.13
C SER A 11 -4.71 -9.09 11.09
N ALA A 12 -5.81 -9.71 11.52
CA ALA A 12 -6.73 -10.37 10.61
C ALA A 12 -7.29 -9.41 9.55
N ILE A 13 -7.66 -8.19 9.95
CA ILE A 13 -8.13 -7.14 9.03
C ILE A 13 -7.02 -6.74 8.05
N GLY A 14 -5.80 -6.51 8.53
CA GLY A 14 -4.68 -6.12 7.67
C GLY A 14 -4.35 -7.16 6.60
N PHE A 15 -4.27 -8.44 6.98
CA PHE A 15 -4.01 -9.53 6.04
C PHE A 15 -5.20 -9.78 5.11
N GLY A 16 -6.44 -9.68 5.60
CA GLY A 16 -7.64 -9.73 4.78
C GLY A 16 -7.66 -8.62 3.72
N ALA A 17 -7.34 -7.39 4.10
CA ALA A 17 -7.26 -6.25 3.19
C ALA A 17 -6.16 -6.40 2.13
N LEU A 18 -5.00 -6.95 2.51
CA LEU A 18 -3.94 -7.27 1.54
C LEU A 18 -4.40 -8.36 0.56
N GLY A 19 -5.04 -9.42 1.06
CA GLY A 19 -5.56 -10.50 0.22
C GLY A 19 -6.61 -10.02 -0.77
N THR A 20 -7.58 -9.22 -0.32
CA THR A 20 -8.62 -8.66 -1.20
C THR A 20 -8.05 -7.68 -2.22
N LEU A 21 -7.03 -6.90 -1.85
CA LEU A 21 -6.34 -6.00 -2.77
C LEU A 21 -5.60 -6.77 -3.87
N ILE A 22 -4.87 -7.83 -3.51
CA ILE A 22 -4.17 -8.68 -4.49
C ILE A 22 -5.18 -9.34 -5.44
N LEU A 23 -6.26 -9.93 -4.90
CA LEU A 23 -7.31 -10.55 -5.71
C LEU A 23 -8.01 -9.53 -6.62
N GLY A 24 -8.36 -8.36 -6.09
CA GLY A 24 -8.97 -7.28 -6.87
C GLY A 24 -8.08 -6.81 -8.01
N LEU A 25 -6.78 -6.67 -7.78
CA LEU A 25 -5.80 -6.31 -8.81
C LEU A 25 -5.61 -7.43 -9.84
N ALA A 26 -5.57 -8.68 -9.41
CA ALA A 26 -5.49 -9.83 -10.33
C ALA A 26 -6.71 -9.90 -11.25
N ILE A 27 -7.92 -9.72 -10.69
CA ILE A 27 -9.16 -9.66 -11.46
C ILE A 27 -9.12 -8.49 -12.44
N TRP A 28 -8.71 -7.30 -11.97
CA TRP A 28 -8.61 -6.11 -12.81
C TRP A 28 -7.65 -6.31 -13.98
N ASP A 29 -6.50 -6.95 -13.75
CA ASP A 29 -5.49 -7.17 -14.79
C ASP A 29 -5.96 -8.18 -15.84
N VAL A 30 -6.78 -9.17 -15.44
CA VAL A 30 -7.45 -10.09 -16.38
C VAL A 30 -8.42 -9.34 -17.31
N TYR A 31 -9.21 -8.40 -16.77
CA TYR A 31 -10.19 -7.65 -17.57
C TYR A 31 -9.59 -6.47 -18.35
N SER A 32 -8.56 -5.83 -17.81
CA SER A 32 -7.95 -4.63 -18.40
C SER A 32 -6.43 -4.70 -18.22
N PRO A 33 -5.74 -5.49 -19.07
CA PRO A 33 -4.30 -5.67 -18.99
C PRO A 33 -3.60 -4.31 -18.99
N GLY A 34 -2.86 -4.04 -17.92
CA GLY A 34 -2.20 -2.77 -17.73
C GLY A 34 -0.98 -2.63 -18.66
N PHE A 35 -1.01 -1.67 -19.59
CA PHE A 35 0.21 -1.28 -20.30
C PHE A 35 1.19 -0.62 -19.32
N ALA A 36 2.41 -1.14 -19.25
CA ALA A 36 3.45 -0.58 -18.42
C ALA A 36 3.78 0.85 -18.89
N ARG A 37 3.56 1.83 -18.01
CA ARG A 37 3.87 3.23 -18.29
C ARG A 37 5.15 3.61 -17.55
N LYS A 38 5.96 4.46 -18.16
CA LYS A 38 7.03 5.18 -17.44
C LYS A 38 6.39 6.45 -16.87
N GLY A 39 6.28 6.51 -15.55
CA GLY A 39 5.72 7.64 -14.81
C GLY A 39 6.80 8.38 -14.02
N PHE A 40 6.42 8.83 -12.83
CA PHE A 40 7.29 9.49 -11.85
C PHE A 40 8.46 8.61 -11.37
N LEU A 41 8.23 7.30 -11.26
CA LEU A 41 9.28 6.33 -10.99
C LEU A 41 9.95 5.97 -12.34
N PRO A 42 11.29 6.03 -12.47
CA PRO A 42 12.02 5.70 -13.70
C PRO A 42 12.05 4.17 -13.98
N ILE A 43 11.00 3.46 -13.58
CA ILE A 43 10.80 2.02 -13.71
C ILE A 43 9.49 1.82 -14.48
N LYS A 44 9.42 0.79 -15.32
CA LYS A 44 8.15 0.40 -15.95
C LYS A 44 7.24 -0.19 -14.88
N THR A 45 6.19 0.52 -14.50
CA THR A 45 5.23 0.11 -13.46
C THR A 45 3.87 -0.21 -14.08
N THR A 46 3.32 -1.36 -13.74
CA THR A 46 1.92 -1.70 -14.02
C THR A 46 0.99 -0.99 -13.02
N ARG A 47 -0.33 -1.19 -13.15
CA ARG A 47 -1.30 -0.68 -12.18
C ARG A 47 -1.13 -1.38 -10.82
N GLY A 48 -0.89 -2.69 -10.84
CA GLY A 48 -0.64 -3.48 -9.63
C GLY A 48 0.64 -3.04 -8.91
N ASP A 49 1.72 -2.80 -9.66
CA ASP A 49 2.99 -2.35 -9.09
C ASP A 49 2.86 -1.01 -8.36
N ARG A 50 2.11 -0.06 -8.94
CA ARG A 50 1.80 1.22 -8.27
C ARG A 50 1.08 1.04 -6.95
N ALA A 51 0.07 0.16 -6.90
CA ALA A 51 -0.67 -0.10 -5.68
C ALA A 51 0.22 -0.71 -4.59
N PHE A 52 1.03 -1.69 -4.97
CA PHE A 52 1.95 -2.35 -4.05
C PHE A 52 3.02 -1.39 -3.51
N ILE A 53 3.66 -0.59 -4.38
CA ILE A 53 4.66 0.41 -3.99
C ILE A 53 4.03 1.45 -3.05
N SER A 54 2.80 1.89 -3.34
CA SER A 54 2.08 2.84 -2.48
C SER A 54 1.86 2.31 -1.06
N ILE A 55 1.50 1.03 -0.94
CA ILE A 55 1.31 0.36 0.37
C ILE A 55 2.65 0.25 1.11
N ILE A 56 3.73 -0.13 0.43
CA ILE A 56 5.07 -0.19 1.03
C ILE A 56 5.49 1.19 1.54
N CYS A 57 5.31 2.24 0.74
CA CYS A 57 5.62 3.60 1.17
C CYS A 57 4.78 4.03 2.37
N MET A 58 3.48 3.72 2.39
CA MET A 58 2.61 3.98 3.55
C MET A 58 3.15 3.29 4.80
N ILE A 59 3.41 1.98 4.74
CA ILE A 59 3.96 1.23 5.89
C ILE A 59 5.28 1.84 6.37
N GLY A 60 6.16 2.19 5.43
CA GLY A 60 7.42 2.87 5.74
C GLY A 60 7.23 4.21 6.46
N ILE A 61 6.30 5.05 5.99
CA ILE A 61 5.96 6.32 6.65
C ILE A 61 5.46 6.08 8.06
N PHE A 62 4.54 5.13 8.27
CA PHE A 62 4.02 4.82 9.60
C PHE A 62 5.11 4.33 10.55
N PHE A 63 6.03 3.47 10.08
CA PHE A 63 7.16 3.01 10.89
C PHE A 63 8.16 4.12 11.22
N LEU A 64 8.50 4.97 10.24
CA LEU A 64 9.36 6.14 10.49
C LEU A 64 8.70 7.12 11.45
N TRP A 65 7.39 7.35 11.31
CA TRP A 65 6.63 8.23 12.19
C TRP A 65 6.63 7.72 13.63
N LEU A 66 6.35 6.43 13.83
CA LEU A 66 6.40 5.80 15.15
C LEU A 66 7.81 5.83 15.77
N ARG A 67 8.86 5.80 14.95
CA ARG A 67 10.24 5.82 15.45
C ARG A 67 10.76 7.22 15.78
N PHE A 68 10.47 8.21 14.95
CA PHE A 68 11.11 9.54 15.01
C PHE A 68 10.17 10.65 15.46
N VAL A 69 8.86 10.48 15.28
CA VAL A 69 7.86 11.55 15.38
C VAL A 69 6.65 11.05 16.20
N SER A 70 6.92 10.20 17.19
CA SER A 70 5.89 9.53 18.00
C SER A 70 5.04 10.49 18.84
N GLU A 71 5.56 11.67 19.17
CA GLU A 71 4.85 12.69 19.95
C GLU A 71 3.80 13.46 19.12
N ILE A 72 3.89 13.40 17.79
CA ILE A 72 2.95 14.07 16.89
C ILE A 72 1.85 13.09 16.47
N SER A 73 0.63 13.62 16.35
CA SER A 73 -0.56 12.85 16.00
C SER A 73 -0.38 11.95 14.77
N LEU A 74 -0.74 10.67 14.92
CA LEU A 74 -0.70 9.66 13.87
C LEU A 74 -1.59 10.01 12.66
N TYR A 75 -2.60 10.87 12.86
CA TYR A 75 -3.47 11.33 11.77
C TYR A 75 -2.71 12.12 10.71
N ILE A 76 -1.62 12.79 11.08
CA ILE A 76 -0.77 13.53 10.14
C ILE A 76 0.01 12.55 9.26
N ALA A 77 0.55 11.48 9.84
CA ALA A 77 1.17 10.38 9.08
C ALA A 77 0.18 9.78 8.08
N CYS A 78 -1.06 9.58 8.51
CA CYS A 78 -2.15 9.08 7.67
C CYS A 78 -2.40 10.02 6.48
N LEU A 79 -2.55 11.33 6.72
CA LEU A 79 -2.75 12.33 5.66
C LEU A 79 -1.58 12.38 4.66
N ILE A 80 -0.34 12.37 5.15
CA ILE A 80 0.87 12.36 4.30
C ILE A 80 0.89 11.10 3.44
N SER A 81 0.64 9.94 4.04
CA SER A 81 0.63 8.67 3.31
C SER A 81 -0.51 8.60 2.28
N ALA A 82 -1.70 9.10 2.61
CA ALA A 82 -2.84 9.18 1.68
C ALA A 82 -2.54 10.09 0.49
N PHE A 83 -1.92 11.26 0.74
CA PHE A 83 -1.47 12.15 -0.32
C PHE A 83 -0.44 11.47 -1.23
N LEU A 84 0.52 10.76 -0.63
CA LEU A 84 1.57 10.06 -1.38
C LEU A 84 1.01 8.88 -2.21
N ILE A 85 0.05 8.12 -1.68
CA ILE A 85 -0.67 7.08 -2.44
C ILE A 85 -1.36 7.72 -3.66
N PHE A 86 -2.06 8.85 -3.47
CA PHE A 86 -2.72 9.55 -4.56
C PHE A 86 -1.72 10.00 -5.65
N VAL A 87 -0.58 10.54 -5.24
CA VAL A 87 0.51 10.95 -6.14
C VAL A 87 1.03 9.76 -6.96
N ILE A 88 1.33 8.63 -6.30
CA ILE A 88 1.86 7.43 -6.97
C ILE A 88 0.83 6.84 -7.94
N MET A 89 -0.44 6.81 -7.56
CA MET A 89 -1.51 6.30 -8.42
C MET A 89 -1.74 7.19 -9.65
N ARG A 90 -1.69 8.52 -9.47
CA ARG A 90 -1.93 9.50 -10.53
C ARG A 90 -0.79 9.59 -11.53
N TRP A 91 0.45 9.60 -11.04
CA TRP A 91 1.64 9.92 -11.84
C TRP A 91 2.68 8.79 -11.95
N GLY A 92 2.55 7.70 -11.21
CA GLY A 92 3.41 6.52 -11.36
C GLY A 92 3.02 5.60 -12.52
#